data_AF-A0A9E8ELL0-F1
#
_entry.id   AF-A0A9E8ELL0-F1
#
_cell.length_a   1.000
_cell.length_b   1.000
_cell.length_c   1.000
_cell.angle_alpha   90.00
_cell.angle_beta   90.00
_cell.angle_gamma   90.00
#
_symmetry.space_group_name_H-M   'P 1'
#
loop_
_entity.id
_entity.type
_entity.pdbx_description
1 polymer ?
#
loop_
_entity_poly.entity_id
_entity_poly.type
_entity_poly.pdbx_seq_one_letter_code
_entity_poly.pdbx_strand_id
1 'polypeptide(L)'
;MSIPTKKTEKREQISFRIASSEKKRIERLARALNRNKTFVFKEAISHYLDINEWQIAGIQEGLEDLEHGRVVSQEEIEEEWRRKSEGSVD
;
A
#
# COMPACT_ATOMS: atom_id res chain seq x y z
N MET A 1 -34.18 16.71 2.53
CA MET A 1 -32.82 16.28 2.92
C MET A 1 -32.36 15.24 1.90
N SER A 2 -31.58 15.66 0.92
CA SER A 2 -31.18 14.79 -0.21
C SER A 2 -29.97 13.99 0.19
N ILE A 3 -30.10 12.66 0.22
CA ILE A 3 -28.98 11.75 0.43
C ILE A 3 -28.15 11.76 -0.85
N PRO A 4 -26.85 12.13 -0.81
CA PRO A 4 -26.01 12.10 -1.99
C PRO A 4 -25.81 10.65 -2.41
N THR A 5 -26.26 10.29 -3.61
CA THR A 5 -26.01 8.97 -4.19
C THR A 5 -24.54 8.90 -4.61
N LYS A 6 -23.76 8.02 -3.96
CA LYS A 6 -22.39 7.70 -4.39
C LYS A 6 -22.45 7.27 -5.86
N LYS A 7 -21.75 8.00 -6.74
CA LYS A 7 -21.61 7.67 -8.16
C LYS A 7 -21.02 6.26 -8.27
N THR A 8 -21.79 5.31 -8.81
CA THR A 8 -21.32 3.93 -8.97
C THR A 8 -20.20 3.88 -10.00
N GLU A 9 -19.00 3.45 -9.59
CA GLU A 9 -17.88 3.26 -10.51
C GLU A 9 -18.17 2.18 -11.55
N LYS A 10 -17.69 2.40 -12.78
CA LYS A 10 -17.76 1.43 -13.87
C LYS A 10 -16.96 0.20 -13.49
N ARG A 11 -17.58 -0.99 -13.56
CA ARG A 11 -16.91 -2.27 -13.32
C ARG A 11 -16.47 -2.88 -14.64
N GLU A 12 -15.23 -3.34 -14.68
CA GLU A 12 -14.67 -4.06 -15.84
C GLU A 12 -14.40 -5.53 -15.47
N GLN A 13 -14.59 -6.43 -16.42
CA GLN A 13 -14.36 -7.86 -16.23
C GLN A 13 -12.96 -8.22 -16.73
N ILE A 14 -12.18 -8.86 -15.87
CA ILE A 14 -10.84 -9.36 -16.18
C ILE A 14 -10.86 -10.89 -16.04
N SER A 15 -10.35 -11.59 -17.06
CA SER A 15 -10.20 -13.05 -17.06
C SER A 15 -8.74 -13.42 -17.28
N PHE A 16 -8.17 -14.23 -16.38
CA PHE A 16 -6.79 -14.70 -16.47
C PHE A 16 -6.67 -16.14 -16.00
N ARG A 17 -5.60 -16.82 -16.41
CA ARG A 17 -5.28 -18.19 -15.97
C ARG A 17 -4.36 -18.13 -14.76
N ILE A 18 -4.59 -19.04 -13.82
CA ILE A 18 -3.74 -19.24 -12.63
C ILE A 18 -3.44 -20.73 -12.48
N ALA A 19 -2.39 -21.06 -11.72
CA ALA A 19 -2.10 -22.44 -11.40
C ALA A 19 -3.24 -23.05 -10.56
N SER A 20 -3.53 -24.33 -10.77
CA SER A 20 -4.55 -25.06 -10.00
C SER A 20 -4.27 -25.05 -8.49
N SER A 21 -3.00 -25.01 -8.10
CA SER A 21 -2.57 -24.89 -6.69
C SER A 21 -2.96 -23.53 -6.09
N GLU A 22 -2.83 -22.43 -6.83
CA GLU A 22 -3.21 -21.09 -6.41
C GLU A 22 -4.72 -20.98 -6.22
N LYS A 23 -5.50 -21.49 -7.18
CA LYS A 23 -6.96 -21.57 -7.05
C LYS A 23 -7.36 -22.27 -5.75
N LYS A 24 -6.74 -23.41 -5.44
CA LYS A 24 -7.01 -24.16 -4.18
C LYS A 24 -6.63 -23.35 -2.94
N ARG A 25 -5.53 -22.59 -2.95
CA ARG A 25 -5.12 -21.70 -1.84
C ARG A 25 -6.17 -20.61 -1.61
N ILE A 26 -6.62 -19.95 -2.67
CA ILE A 26 -7.65 -18.90 -2.61
C ILE A 26 -8.97 -19.44 -2.08
N GLU A 27 -9.38 -20.62 -2.54
CA GLU A 27 -10.60 -21.27 -2.06
C GLU A 27 -10.56 -21.62 -0.56
N ARG A 28 -9.42 -22.10 -0.07
CA ARG A 28 -9.24 -22.37 1.36
C ARG A 28 -9.29 -21.09 2.18
N LEU A 29 -8.61 -20.03 1.73
CA LEU A 29 -8.59 -18.74 2.41
C LEU A 29 -9.99 -18.12 2.45
N ALA A 30 -10.72 -18.14 1.33
CA ALA A 30 -12.09 -17.64 1.26
C ALA A 30 -13.02 -18.35 2.25
N ARG A 31 -12.93 -19.69 2.36
CA ARG A 31 -13.69 -20.46 3.36
C ARG A 31 -13.32 -20.08 4.79
N ALA A 32 -12.03 -19.98 5.10
CA ALA A 32 -11.57 -19.62 6.44
C ALA A 32 -12.02 -18.22 6.87
N LEU A 33 -12.13 -17.28 5.92
CA LEU A 33 -12.60 -15.91 6.16
C LEU A 33 -14.12 -15.76 6.09
N ASN A 34 -14.87 -16.82 5.80
CA ASN A 34 -16.31 -16.78 5.49
C ASN A 34 -16.65 -15.75 4.39
N ARG A 35 -15.86 -15.75 3.30
CA ARG A 35 -15.99 -14.85 2.16
C ARG A 35 -16.03 -15.63 0.84
N ASN A 36 -16.42 -14.95 -0.24
CA ASN A 36 -16.33 -15.52 -1.59
C ASN A 36 -14.91 -15.33 -2.18
N LYS A 37 -14.60 -16.06 -3.25
CA LYS A 37 -13.28 -16.01 -3.90
C LYS A 37 -12.98 -14.63 -4.46
N THR A 38 -13.99 -13.97 -5.03
CA THR A 38 -13.88 -12.62 -5.60
C THR A 38 -13.43 -11.60 -4.56
N PHE A 39 -13.88 -11.70 -3.31
CA PHE A 39 -13.43 -10.87 -2.21
C PHE A 39 -11.92 -11.05 -2.00
N VAL A 40 -11.45 -12.28 -1.84
CA VAL A 40 -10.03 -12.59 -1.65
C VAL A 40 -9.17 -12.08 -2.82
N PHE A 41 -9.65 -12.24 -4.06
CA PHE A 41 -8.96 -11.70 -5.24
C PHE A 41 -8.86 -10.18 -5.21
N LYS A 42 -9.95 -9.48 -4.88
CA LYS A 42 -9.96 -8.02 -4.81
C LYS A 42 -9.02 -7.50 -3.73
N GLU A 43 -9.05 -8.11 -2.55
CA GLU A 43 -8.14 -7.75 -1.46
C GLU A 43 -6.68 -7.97 -1.85
N ALA A 44 -6.36 -9.11 -2.48
CA ALA A 44 -5.01 -9.40 -2.93
C ALA A 44 -4.50 -8.40 -3.99
N ILE A 45 -5.38 -8.02 -4.92
CA ILE A 45 -5.05 -7.03 -5.96
C ILE A 45 -4.88 -5.65 -5.34
N SER A 46 -5.82 -5.19 -4.50
CA SER A 46 -5.73 -3.88 -3.83
C SER A 46 -4.44 -3.78 -3.04
N HIS A 47 -4.18 -4.76 -2.17
CA HIS A 47 -2.98 -4.75 -1.34
C HIS A 47 -1.68 -4.77 -2.16
N TYR A 48 -1.66 -5.47 -3.30
CA TYR A 48 -0.51 -5.43 -4.20
C TYR A 48 -0.33 -4.05 -4.82
N LEU A 49 -1.42 -3.44 -5.33
CA LEU A 49 -1.37 -2.10 -5.89
C LEU A 49 -0.94 -1.06 -4.84
N ASP A 50 -1.62 -1.03 -3.69
CA ASP A 50 -1.39 -0.06 -2.62
C ASP A 50 0.08 -0.03 -2.17
N ILE A 51 0.69 -1.20 -1.94
CA ILE A 51 2.10 -1.28 -1.52
C ILE A 51 3.04 -0.78 -2.62
N ASN A 52 2.82 -1.22 -3.87
CA ASN A 52 3.74 -0.89 -4.96
C ASN A 52 3.61 0.57 -5.36
N GLU A 53 2.39 1.11 -5.40
CA GLU A 53 2.14 2.52 -5.70
C GLU A 53 2.75 3.43 -4.62
N TRP A 54 2.55 3.11 -3.34
CA TRP A 54 3.18 3.84 -2.25
C TRP A 54 4.72 3.82 -2.35
N GLN A 55 5.30 2.64 -2.61
CA GLN A 55 6.75 2.51 -2.72
C GLN A 55 7.31 3.31 -3.91
N ILE A 56 6.65 3.23 -5.07
CA ILE A 56 7.06 3.97 -6.27
C ILE A 56 6.95 5.47 -6.03
N ALA A 57 5.85 5.94 -5.42
CA ALA A 57 5.65 7.35 -5.11
C ALA A 57 6.75 7.88 -4.18
N GLY A 58 7.07 7.16 -3.10
CA GLY A 58 8.13 7.56 -2.17
C GLY A 58 9.52 7.59 -2.81
N ILE A 59 9.82 6.66 -3.73
CA ILE A 59 11.08 6.70 -4.49
C ILE A 59 11.12 7.92 -5.40
N GLN A 60 10.02 8.23 -6.10
CA GLN A 60 9.95 9.39 -6.98
C GLN A 60 10.11 10.71 -6.22
N GLU A 61 9.45 10.84 -5.06
CA GLU A 61 9.60 11.98 -4.17
C GLU A 61 11.05 12.14 -3.69
N GLY A 62 11.69 11.06 -3.24
CA GLY A 62 13.10 11.11 -2.81
C GLY A 62 14.08 11.49 -3.93
N LEU A 63 13.82 11.07 -5.16
CA LEU A 63 14.61 11.49 -6.32
C LEU A 63 14.41 12.98 -6.63
N GLU A 64 13.18 13.48 -6.51
CA GLU A 64 12.89 14.91 -6.68
C GLU A 64 13.56 15.76 -5.59
N ASP A 65 13.56 15.29 -4.35
CA ASP A 65 14.24 15.94 -3.23
C ASP A 65 15.75 16.02 -3.47
N LEU A 66 16.35 14.94 -3.98
CA LEU A 66 17.77 14.92 -4.36
C LEU A 66 18.07 15.95 -5.46
N GLU A 67 17.24 16.02 -6.50
CA GLU A 67 17.43 16.97 -7.61
C GLU A 67 17.33 18.43 -7.14
N HIS A 68 16.45 18.71 -6.17
CA HIS A 68 16.26 20.06 -5.61
C HIS A 68 17.13 20.35 -4.39
N GLY A 69 18.03 19.45 -3.99
CA GLY A 69 18.88 19.62 -2.82
C GLY A 69 18.13 19.64 -1.48
N ARG A 70 16.90 19.11 -1.42
CA ARG A 70 16.09 18.96 -0.20
C ARG A 70 16.54 17.73 0.61
N VAL A 71 17.83 17.65 0.87
CA VAL A 71 18.46 16.54 1.59
C VAL A 71 19.32 17.06 2.73
N VAL A 72 19.47 16.25 3.76
CA VAL A 72 20.35 16.50 4.91
C VAL A 72 21.47 15.47 4.94
N SER A 73 22.62 15.84 5.48
CA SER A 73 23.72 14.88 5.62
C SER A 73 23.42 13.86 6.73
N GLN A 74 24.15 12.74 6.70
CA GLN A 74 24.02 11.72 7.75
C GLN A 74 24.44 12.26 9.12
N GLU A 75 25.48 13.08 9.17
CA GLU A 75 25.98 13.68 10.40
C GLU A 75 24.94 14.61 11.03
N GLU A 76 24.28 15.43 10.20
CA GLU A 76 23.24 16.36 10.65
C GLU A 76 22.03 15.62 11.28
N ILE A 77 21.56 14.55 10.64
CA ILE A 77 20.42 13.79 11.17
C ILE A 77 20.78 12.99 12.43
N GLU A 78 22.01 12.48 12.53
CA GLU A 78 22.49 11.79 13.74
C GLU A 78 22.57 12.72 14.95
N GLU A 79 23.07 13.94 14.76
CA GLU A 79 23.07 14.97 15.80
C GLU A 79 21.65 15.36 16.22
N GLU A 80 20.73 15.51 15.26
CA GLU A 80 19.34 15.85 15.54
C GLU A 80 18.64 14.77 16.38
N TRP A 81 18.83 13.49 16.03
CA TRP A 81 18.25 12.36 16.74
C TRP A 81 18.82 12.19 18.14
N ARG A 82 20.14 12.37 18.30
CA ARG A 82 20.81 12.33 19.61
C ARG A 82 20.20 13.38 20.55
N ARG A 83 20.11 14.62 20.09
CA ARG A 83 19.49 15.72 20.85
C ARG A 83 18.03 15.42 21.23
N LYS A 84 17.24 14.86 20.31
CA LYS A 84 15.83 14.49 20.58
C LYS A 84 15.72 13.38 21.64
N SER A 85 16.60 12.38 21.60
CA SER A 85 16.60 11.28 22.58
C SER A 85 17.03 11.71 23.99
N GLU A 86 17.91 12.70 24.09
CA GLU A 86 18.37 13.27 25.37
C GLU A 86 17.30 14.17 26.02
N GLY A 87 16.45 14.81 25.21
CA GLY A 87 15.34 15.64 25.68
C GLY A 87 14.04 14.89 25.99
N SER A 88 13.96 13.59 25.69
CA SER A 88 12.79 12.73 25.96
C SER A 88 12.92 11.86 27.21
N VAL A 89 13.94 12.10 28.04
CA VAL A 89 14.08 11.48 29.37
C VAL A 89 13.52 12.46 30.41
N ASP A 90 12.20 12.64 30.40
CA ASP A 90 11.36 13.02 31.55
C ASP A 90 9.92 12.53 31.29
#